data_AF-A0A975LYJ7-F1
#
_entry.id   AF-A0A975LYJ7-F1
#
_cell.length_a   1.000
_cell.length_b   1.000
_cell.length_c   1.000
_cell.angle_alpha   90.00
_cell.angle_beta   90.00
_cell.angle_gamma   90.00
#
_symmetry.space_group_name_H-M   'P 1'
#
loop_
_entity.id
_entity.type
_entity.pdbx_description
1 polymer ?
#
loop_
_entity_poly.entity_id
_entity_poly.type
_entity_poly.pdbx_seq_one_letter_code
_entity_poly.pdbx_strand_id
1 'polypeptide(L)'
;METFLLFLILFIVCGIWFDSKNDKPLISKTKKQVLVDTSILIDGRFLAVARTGFINFDILIPRSVVGELQILADGGDDEKRVRARYGLDIISALQNEEKITVSILADGNSAEEGVDNRLISLAKKMNADILTADYNLNKVAKVEGIEVLNINELVQSVRADYLPGEKIMLEITQKGNEKKQGIGHLPDGTMVVVENGEGLIGTISEVEFIRSLQTAAGKMMFARPASVKVSKVETQKSKGRAPVLKNVTGGKKTKESSKKSKNIKQNSKAKTKTQTRHRTQKTVEDSLVKLANRD
;
A
#
# COMPACT_ATOMS: atom_id res chain seq x y z
N MET A 1 56.93 44.96 -23.67
CA MET A 1 56.25 44.02 -24.59
C MET A 1 55.91 42.71 -23.88
N GLU A 2 56.87 42.08 -23.19
CA GLU A 2 56.67 40.78 -22.53
C GLU A 2 55.59 40.77 -21.43
N THR A 3 55.52 41.81 -20.59
CA THR A 3 54.50 41.91 -19.53
C THR A 3 53.08 42.02 -20.08
N PHE A 4 52.91 42.72 -21.20
CA PHE A 4 51.61 42.90 -21.86
C PHE A 4 51.10 41.58 -22.46
N LEU A 5 52.01 40.76 -23.02
CA LEU A 5 51.69 39.43 -23.53
C LEU A 5 51.23 38.49 -22.40
N LEU A 6 51.85 38.58 -21.23
CA LEU A 6 51.54 37.76 -20.06
C LEU A 6 50.15 38.08 -19.48
N PHE A 7 49.78 39.36 -19.41
CA PHE A 7 48.44 39.77 -19.00
C PHE A 7 47.38 39.36 -20.02
N LEU A 8 47.68 39.42 -21.32
CA LEU A 8 46.75 38.99 -22.38
C LEU A 8 46.46 37.48 -22.28
N ILE A 9 47.48 36.65 -22.07
CA ILE A 9 47.33 35.20 -21.88
C ILE A 9 46.53 34.91 -20.61
N LEU A 10 46.82 35.61 -19.51
CA LEU A 10 46.07 35.46 -18.25
C LEU A 10 44.58 35.80 -18.45
N PHE A 11 44.28 36.85 -19.21
CA PHE A 11 42.90 37.26 -19.49
C PHE A 11 42.15 36.24 -20.34
N ILE A 12 42.82 35.64 -21.33
CA ILE A 12 42.26 34.57 -22.17
C ILE A 12 42.01 33.32 -21.33
N VAL A 13 42.97 32.91 -20.50
CA VAL A 13 42.82 31.75 -19.60
C VAL A 13 41.72 31.99 -18.57
N CYS A 14 41.64 33.19 -17.97
CA CYS A 14 40.53 33.56 -17.08
C CYS A 14 39.19 33.57 -17.81
N GLY A 15 39.13 34.08 -19.04
CA GLY A 15 37.92 34.09 -19.86
C GLY A 15 37.42 32.68 -20.15
N ILE A 16 38.31 31.77 -20.56
CA ILE A 16 37.99 30.36 -20.81
C ILE A 16 37.59 29.65 -19.51
N TRP A 17 38.27 29.93 -18.40
CA TRP A 17 37.95 29.32 -17.10
C TRP A 17 36.63 29.85 -16.50
N PHE A 18 36.29 31.11 -16.78
CA PHE A 18 35.02 31.72 -16.38
C PHE A 18 33.85 31.20 -17.22
N ASP A 19 34.06 30.99 -18.51
CA ASP A 19 33.05 30.43 -19.42
C ASP A 19 32.78 28.95 -19.13
N SER A 20 33.82 28.16 -18.79
CA SER A 20 33.69 26.75 -18.40
C SER A 20 32.88 26.53 -17.11
N LYS A 21 32.71 27.55 -16.26
CA LYS A 21 31.80 27.47 -15.10
C LYS A 21 30.33 27.71 -15.44
N ASN A 22 30.04 28.14 -16.67
CA ASN A 22 28.72 28.52 -17.14
C ASN A 22 28.12 27.54 -18.15
N ASP A 23 28.66 26.32 -18.23
CA ASP A 23 28.07 25.22 -19.00
C ASP A 23 26.67 24.88 -18.45
N LYS A 24 25.66 25.61 -18.90
CA LYS A 24 24.26 25.24 -18.78
C LYS A 24 24.08 23.93 -19.55
N PRO A 25 23.42 22.91 -18.99
CA PRO A 25 23.25 21.63 -19.69
C PRO A 25 22.58 21.87 -21.05
N LEU A 26 23.13 21.26 -22.10
CA LEU A 26 22.71 21.41 -23.51
C LEU A 26 21.25 20.99 -23.77
N ILE A 27 20.59 20.38 -22.78
CA ILE A 27 19.15 20.11 -22.74
C ILE A 27 18.61 20.62 -21.41
N SER A 28 18.15 21.87 -21.37
CA SER A 28 17.30 22.35 -20.27
C SER A 28 15.90 21.78 -20.49
N LYS A 29 15.67 20.55 -20.01
CA LYS A 29 14.32 20.03 -19.91
C LYS A 29 13.67 20.81 -18.77
N THR A 30 12.82 21.78 -19.10
CA THR A 30 11.97 22.45 -18.09
C THR A 30 11.25 21.37 -17.32
N LYS A 31 11.52 21.27 -16.01
CA LYS A 31 10.82 20.31 -15.15
C LYS A 31 9.33 20.59 -15.25
N LYS A 32 8.53 19.53 -15.42
CA LYS A 32 7.07 19.65 -15.39
C LYS A 32 6.65 20.28 -14.06
N GLN A 33 5.68 21.17 -14.12
CA GLN A 33 5.08 21.77 -12.94
C GLN A 33 3.81 21.00 -12.59
N VAL A 34 3.65 20.68 -11.30
CA VAL A 34 2.53 19.88 -10.82
C VAL A 34 1.88 20.60 -9.65
N LEU A 35 0.59 20.90 -9.79
CA LEU A 35 -0.23 21.52 -8.76
C LEU A 35 -0.73 20.47 -7.77
N VAL A 36 -0.62 20.75 -6.48
CA VAL A 36 -1.02 19.83 -5.41
C VAL A 36 -2.33 20.25 -4.77
N ASP A 37 -3.21 19.27 -4.59
CA ASP A 37 -4.47 19.37 -3.87
C ASP A 37 -4.31 19.06 -2.36
N THR A 38 -5.23 19.58 -1.54
CA THR A 38 -5.37 19.33 -0.10
C THR A 38 -5.35 17.84 0.23
N SER A 39 -6.01 17.01 -0.60
CA SER A 39 -6.09 15.56 -0.39
C SER A 39 -4.73 14.86 -0.35
N ILE A 40 -3.74 15.36 -1.10
CA ILE A 40 -2.38 14.81 -1.16
C ILE A 40 -1.55 15.23 0.04
N LEU A 41 -1.75 16.46 0.52
CA LEU A 41 -1.03 16.98 1.69
C LEU A 41 -1.45 16.25 2.97
N ILE A 42 -2.71 15.83 3.04
CA ILE A 42 -3.23 15.04 4.17
C ILE A 42 -2.81 13.55 4.05
N ASP A 43 -2.43 13.09 2.86
CA ASP A 43 -1.98 11.72 2.62
C ASP A 43 -0.47 11.57 2.86
N GLY A 44 -0.12 11.02 4.02
CA GLY A 44 1.28 10.79 4.41
C GLY A 44 2.09 9.90 3.46
N ARG A 45 1.44 9.14 2.56
CA ARG A 45 2.13 8.30 1.58
C ARG A 45 2.89 9.13 0.54
N PHE A 46 2.39 10.32 0.20
CA PHE A 46 3.03 11.15 -0.83
C PHE A 46 4.43 11.60 -0.40
N LEU A 47 4.60 12.05 0.84
CA LEU A 47 5.92 12.43 1.37
C LEU A 47 6.90 11.25 1.35
N ALA A 48 6.43 10.05 1.68
CA ALA A 48 7.27 8.85 1.59
C ALA A 48 7.73 8.57 0.16
N VAL A 49 6.84 8.69 -0.83
CA VAL A 49 7.17 8.55 -2.25
C VAL A 49 8.15 9.64 -2.70
N ALA A 50 7.93 10.90 -2.30
CA ALA A 50 8.82 12.00 -2.64
C ALA A 50 10.27 11.77 -2.15
N ARG A 51 10.45 11.26 -0.93
CA ARG A 51 11.76 10.92 -0.34
C ARG A 51 12.55 9.87 -1.10
N THR A 52 11.86 8.96 -1.80
CA THR A 52 12.53 7.92 -2.60
C THR A 52 13.33 8.51 -3.77
N GLY A 53 12.97 9.71 -4.24
CA GLY A 53 13.55 10.31 -5.44
C GLY A 53 12.83 9.90 -6.75
N PHE A 54 11.70 9.21 -6.66
CA PHE A 54 10.89 8.86 -7.83
C PHE A 54 10.17 10.08 -8.46
N ILE A 55 9.99 11.15 -7.67
CA ILE A 55 9.33 12.38 -8.12
C ILE A 55 10.34 13.29 -8.82
N ASN A 56 10.12 13.55 -10.12
CA ASN A 56 11.01 14.36 -10.97
C ASN A 56 10.31 15.59 -11.57
N PHE A 57 9.45 16.24 -10.80
CA PHE A 57 8.70 17.43 -11.20
C PHE A 57 8.70 18.46 -10.07
N ASP A 58 8.48 19.72 -10.44
CA ASP A 58 8.40 20.82 -9.48
C ASP A 58 7.00 20.86 -8.87
N ILE A 59 6.95 20.82 -7.55
CA ILE A 59 5.73 20.79 -6.77
C ILE A 59 5.28 22.23 -6.51
N LEU A 60 4.09 22.58 -6.99
CA LEU A 60 3.45 23.86 -6.77
C LEU A 60 2.26 23.67 -5.83
N ILE A 61 2.32 24.32 -4.67
CA ILE A 61 1.24 24.30 -3.68
C ILE A 61 0.52 25.65 -3.73
N PRO A 62 -0.71 25.73 -4.25
CA PRO A 62 -1.46 26.98 -4.27
C PRO A 62 -1.67 27.55 -2.86
N ARG A 63 -1.62 28.87 -2.72
CA ARG A 63 -1.91 29.55 -1.46
C ARG A 63 -3.37 29.33 -1.04
N SER A 64 -4.29 29.16 -1.98
CA SER A 64 -5.69 28.79 -1.72
C SER A 64 -5.83 27.44 -1.02
N VAL A 65 -5.04 26.43 -1.41
CA VAL A 65 -4.96 25.10 -0.77
C VAL A 65 -4.42 25.22 0.66
N VAL A 66 -3.36 26.02 0.87
CA VAL A 66 -2.85 26.29 2.22
C VAL A 66 -3.90 27.01 3.07
N GLY A 67 -4.64 27.94 2.49
CA GLY A 67 -5.73 28.66 3.14
C GLY A 67 -6.87 27.73 3.60
N GLU A 68 -7.27 26.78 2.75
CA GLU A 68 -8.27 25.77 3.12
C GLU A 68 -7.79 24.91 4.30
N LEU A 69 -6.54 24.43 4.27
CA LEU A 69 -5.95 23.69 5.40
C LEU A 69 -5.94 24.52 6.69
N GLN A 70 -5.63 25.82 6.62
CA GLN A 70 -5.68 26.70 7.78
C GLN A 70 -7.10 26.84 8.34
N ILE A 71 -8.10 27.06 7.48
CA ILE A 71 -9.51 27.14 7.89
C ILE A 71 -9.97 25.84 8.55
N LEU A 72 -9.59 24.69 7.99
CA LEU A 72 -9.91 23.38 8.57
C LEU A 72 -9.18 23.13 9.90
N ALA A 73 -7.95 23.63 10.05
CA ALA A 73 -7.15 23.52 11.27
C ALA A 73 -7.66 24.42 12.42
N ASP A 74 -8.40 25.48 12.10
CA ASP A 74 -9.02 26.38 13.07
C ASP A 74 -10.51 26.05 13.32
N GLY A 75 -11.05 25.06 12.59
CA GLY A 75 -12.44 24.63 12.70
C GLY A 75 -12.78 23.83 13.98
N GLY A 76 -14.08 23.71 14.25
CA GLY A 76 -14.62 23.02 15.43
C GLY A 76 -14.66 21.49 15.35
N ASP A 77 -14.32 20.89 14.21
CA ASP A 77 -14.28 19.43 14.03
C ASP A 77 -12.87 18.91 14.36
N ASP A 78 -12.75 18.14 15.44
CA ASP A 78 -11.48 17.64 15.97
C ASP A 78 -10.73 16.75 14.98
N GLU A 79 -11.42 15.87 14.25
CA GLU A 79 -10.77 14.96 13.30
C GLU A 79 -10.24 15.72 12.09
N LYS A 80 -11.05 16.63 11.54
CA LYS A 80 -10.64 17.48 10.41
C LYS A 80 -9.48 18.37 10.80
N ARG A 81 -9.51 18.93 12.01
CA ARG A 81 -8.44 19.77 12.54
C ARG A 81 -7.11 19.04 12.66
N VAL A 82 -7.11 17.82 13.19
CA VAL A 82 -5.88 17.00 13.29
C VAL A 82 -5.31 16.70 11.90
N ARG A 83 -6.16 16.31 10.95
CA ARG A 83 -5.73 16.05 9.56
C ARG A 83 -5.20 17.29 8.85
N ALA A 84 -5.84 18.45 9.06
CA ALA A 84 -5.44 19.69 8.44
C ALA A 84 -4.08 20.20 8.97
N ARG A 85 -3.85 20.10 10.29
CA ARG A 85 -2.54 20.38 10.90
C ARG A 85 -1.46 19.45 10.35
N TYR A 86 -1.77 18.16 10.24
CA TYR A 86 -0.87 17.21 9.60
C TYR A 86 -0.53 17.62 8.16
N GLY A 87 -1.51 18.08 7.37
CA GLY A 87 -1.26 18.61 6.03
C GLY A 87 -0.30 19.82 6.00
N LEU A 88 -0.43 20.74 6.96
CA LEU A 88 0.51 21.87 7.12
C LEU A 88 1.92 21.41 7.49
N ASP A 89 2.05 20.38 8.33
CA ASP A 89 3.33 19.77 8.67
C ASP A 89 3.98 19.10 7.45
N ILE A 90 3.17 18.44 6.61
CA ILE A 90 3.63 17.82 5.35
C ILE A 90 4.16 18.86 4.36
N ILE A 91 3.54 20.03 4.24
CA ILE A 91 4.08 21.14 3.41
C ILE A 91 5.50 21.48 3.88
N SER A 92 5.67 21.69 5.19
CA SER A 92 6.97 22.04 5.78
C SER A 92 8.00 20.92 5.57
N ALA A 93 7.59 19.67 5.73
CA ALA A 93 8.46 18.52 5.48
C ALA A 93 8.91 18.47 4.01
N LEU A 94 7.97 18.60 3.07
CA LEU A 94 8.25 18.61 1.63
C LEU A 94 9.22 19.73 1.23
N GLN A 95 9.07 20.94 1.79
CA GLN A 95 9.97 22.06 1.52
C GLN A 95 11.42 21.83 2.00
N ASN A 96 11.61 20.97 3.00
CA ASN A 96 12.93 20.63 3.54
C ASN A 96 13.60 19.44 2.83
N GLU A 97 12.93 18.78 1.89
CA GLU A 97 13.49 17.65 1.16
C GLU A 97 14.44 18.12 0.04
N GLU A 98 15.72 17.78 0.12
CA GLU A 98 16.76 18.21 -0.83
C GLU A 98 16.54 17.74 -2.27
N LYS A 99 15.83 16.62 -2.45
CA LYS A 99 15.66 15.95 -3.75
C LYS A 99 14.51 16.53 -4.59
N ILE A 100 13.62 17.30 -3.99
CA ILE A 100 12.43 17.85 -4.65
C ILE A 100 12.40 19.37 -4.55
N THR A 101 11.77 20.01 -5.52
CA THR A 101 11.58 21.46 -5.51
C THR A 101 10.12 21.74 -5.20
N VAL A 102 9.87 22.43 -4.08
CA VAL A 102 8.53 22.76 -3.61
C VAL A 102 8.42 24.26 -3.47
N SER A 103 7.39 24.86 -4.06
CA SER A 103 7.12 26.28 -3.93
C SER A 103 5.64 26.55 -3.69
N ILE A 104 5.36 27.61 -2.93
CA ILE A 104 3.99 28.07 -2.71
C ILE A 104 3.65 29.04 -3.83
N LEU A 105 2.62 28.71 -4.61
CA LEU A 105 2.14 29.53 -5.71
C LEU A 105 1.16 30.58 -5.17
N ALA A 106 1.45 31.85 -5.42
CA ALA A 106 0.54 32.94 -5.07
C ALA A 106 -0.65 32.97 -6.02
N ASP A 107 -1.79 32.44 -5.57
CA ASP A 107 -3.05 32.43 -6.31
C ASP A 107 -4.25 33.00 -5.52
N GLY A 108 -3.99 33.62 -4.36
CA GLY A 108 -5.01 34.15 -3.46
C GLY A 108 -5.13 33.32 -2.17
N ASN A 109 -5.73 33.91 -1.12
CA ASN A 109 -5.83 33.26 0.19
C ASN A 109 -7.06 32.36 0.35
N SER A 110 -8.07 32.53 -0.50
CA SER A 110 -9.29 31.73 -0.52
C SER A 110 -9.85 31.70 -1.94
N ALA A 111 -10.43 30.58 -2.34
CA ALA A 111 -11.09 30.43 -3.63
C ALA A 111 -12.61 30.55 -3.43
N GLU A 112 -13.20 31.70 -3.80
CA GLU A 112 -14.66 31.91 -3.75
C GLU A 112 -15.42 30.88 -4.62
N GLU A 113 -14.78 30.43 -5.70
CA GLU A 113 -15.29 29.42 -6.65
C GLU A 113 -15.03 27.97 -6.17
N GLY A 114 -14.40 27.78 -5.02
CA GLY A 114 -13.92 26.49 -4.51
C GLY A 114 -12.50 26.14 -4.98
N VAL A 115 -11.77 25.42 -4.12
CA VAL A 115 -10.35 25.07 -4.34
C VAL A 115 -10.17 24.21 -5.60
N ASP A 116 -11.06 23.25 -5.84
CA ASP A 116 -11.02 22.36 -7.02
C ASP A 116 -11.10 23.12 -8.36
N ASN A 117 -12.07 24.03 -8.49
CA ASN A 117 -12.23 24.85 -9.69
C ASN A 117 -11.04 25.78 -9.91
N ARG A 118 -10.48 26.30 -8.80
CA ARG A 118 -9.26 27.11 -8.83
C ARG A 118 -8.06 26.30 -9.32
N LEU A 119 -7.87 25.08 -8.82
CA LEU A 119 -6.83 24.16 -9.25
C LEU A 119 -6.91 23.86 -10.75
N ILE A 120 -8.11 23.53 -11.25
CA ILE A 120 -8.35 23.27 -12.69
C ILE A 120 -7.99 24.51 -13.52
N SER A 121 -8.44 25.70 -13.09
CA SER A 121 -8.18 26.95 -13.79
C SER A 121 -6.69 27.30 -13.84
N LEU A 122 -5.96 27.11 -12.72
CA LEU A 122 -4.52 27.31 -12.64
C LEU A 122 -3.77 26.31 -13.52
N ALA A 123 -4.15 25.03 -13.47
CA ALA A 123 -3.55 23.97 -14.27
C ALA A 123 -3.61 24.29 -15.76
N LYS A 124 -4.78 24.72 -16.25
CA LYS A 124 -4.93 25.16 -17.65
C LYS A 124 -4.08 26.37 -17.98
N LYS A 125 -4.10 27.40 -17.12
CA LYS A 125 -3.36 28.65 -17.37
C LYS A 125 -1.86 28.43 -17.43
N MET A 126 -1.35 27.51 -16.62
CA MET A 126 0.08 27.23 -16.49
C MET A 126 0.53 26.05 -17.35
N ASN A 127 -0.40 25.35 -18.00
CA ASN A 127 -0.14 24.06 -18.64
C ASN A 127 0.57 23.08 -17.68
N ALA A 128 0.06 23.03 -16.43
CA ALA A 128 0.57 22.21 -15.34
C ALA A 128 -0.35 21.01 -15.10
N ASP A 129 0.23 19.92 -14.58
CA ASP A 129 -0.52 18.72 -14.23
C ASP A 129 -1.09 18.84 -12.81
N ILE A 130 -2.10 18.04 -12.46
CA ILE A 130 -2.68 18.01 -11.11
C ILE A 130 -2.29 16.72 -10.40
N LEU A 131 -1.76 16.84 -9.19
CA LEU A 131 -1.54 15.75 -8.25
C LEU A 131 -2.67 15.75 -7.20
N THR A 132 -3.47 14.69 -7.20
CA THR A 132 -4.62 14.54 -6.29
C THR A 132 -4.83 13.09 -5.86
N ALA A 133 -5.38 12.88 -4.66
CA ALA A 133 -5.89 11.59 -4.22
C ALA A 133 -7.42 11.49 -4.41
N ASP A 134 -8.09 12.60 -4.71
CA ASP A 134 -9.53 12.68 -4.87
C ASP A 134 -10.00 12.10 -6.21
N TYR A 135 -11.09 11.34 -6.17
CA TYR A 135 -11.65 10.68 -7.35
C TYR A 135 -12.42 11.66 -8.25
N ASN A 136 -13.14 12.60 -7.66
CA ASN A 136 -13.99 13.55 -8.39
C ASN A 136 -13.13 14.58 -9.12
N LEU A 137 -12.15 15.19 -8.43
CA LEU A 137 -11.21 16.12 -9.04
C LEU A 137 -10.45 15.46 -10.19
N ASN A 138 -10.00 14.21 -10.02
CA ASN A 138 -9.38 13.42 -11.10
C ASN A 138 -10.31 13.29 -12.32
N LYS A 139 -11.59 12.96 -12.13
CA LYS A 139 -12.54 12.84 -13.25
C LYS A 139 -12.79 14.15 -13.97
N VAL A 140 -13.03 15.23 -13.21
CA VAL A 140 -13.30 16.55 -13.81
C VAL A 140 -12.06 17.07 -14.54
N ALA A 141 -10.88 17.01 -13.92
CA ALA A 141 -9.64 17.46 -14.55
C ALA A 141 -9.31 16.72 -15.86
N LYS A 142 -9.54 15.39 -15.91
CA LYS A 142 -9.36 14.61 -17.14
C LYS A 142 -10.32 15.03 -18.26
N VAL A 143 -11.58 15.36 -17.94
CA VAL A 143 -12.55 15.89 -18.92
C VAL A 143 -12.09 17.24 -19.48
N GLU A 144 -11.49 18.05 -18.62
CA GLU A 144 -10.94 19.36 -18.96
C GLU A 144 -9.59 19.31 -19.69
N GLY A 145 -9.10 18.11 -20.03
CA GLY A 145 -7.87 17.89 -20.78
C GLY A 145 -6.58 18.06 -19.97
N ILE A 146 -6.67 18.04 -18.64
CA ILE A 146 -5.53 18.19 -17.74
C ILE A 146 -4.98 16.79 -17.39
N GLU A 147 -3.67 16.62 -17.46
CA GLU A 147 -3.01 15.38 -17.00
C GLU A 147 -3.09 15.31 -15.46
N VAL A 148 -3.51 14.14 -14.95
CA VAL A 148 -3.71 13.92 -13.51
C VAL A 148 -2.78 12.82 -13.03
N LEU A 149 -1.94 13.17 -12.06
CA LEU A 149 -1.12 12.24 -11.31
C LEU A 149 -1.91 11.81 -10.07
N ASN A 150 -2.49 10.61 -10.09
CA ASN A 150 -3.25 10.13 -8.94
C ASN A 150 -2.42 9.17 -8.07
N ILE A 151 -2.22 9.53 -6.80
CA ILE A 151 -1.41 8.70 -5.88
C ILE A 151 -2.01 7.32 -5.65
N ASN A 152 -3.34 7.18 -5.68
CA ASN A 152 -4.01 5.89 -5.53
C ASN A 152 -3.79 5.00 -6.76
N GLU A 153 -3.77 5.58 -7.97
CA GLU A 153 -3.42 4.86 -9.21
C GLU A 153 -1.96 4.40 -9.16
N LEU A 154 -1.04 5.24 -8.66
CA LEU A 154 0.37 4.87 -8.46
C LEU A 154 0.50 3.70 -7.48
N VAL A 155 -0.12 3.81 -6.29
CA VAL A 155 -0.07 2.77 -5.25
C VAL A 155 -0.60 1.44 -5.77
N GLN A 156 -1.68 1.44 -6.56
CA GLN A 156 -2.21 0.22 -7.16
C GLN A 156 -1.25 -0.38 -8.19
N SER A 157 -0.59 0.46 -8.99
CA SER A 157 0.31 0.02 -10.07
C SER A 157 1.65 -0.51 -9.58
N VAL A 158 2.11 -0.09 -8.39
CA VAL A 158 3.37 -0.57 -7.79
C VAL A 158 3.18 -1.77 -6.85
N ARG A 159 1.94 -2.26 -6.67
CA ARG A 159 1.74 -3.49 -5.88
C ARG A 159 2.47 -4.63 -6.56
N ALA A 160 3.19 -5.43 -5.75
CA ALA A 160 3.88 -6.60 -6.25
C ALA A 160 2.89 -7.52 -6.96
N ASP A 161 3.14 -7.78 -8.25
CA ASP A 161 2.42 -8.79 -8.97
C ASP A 161 2.98 -10.15 -8.58
N TYR A 162 2.15 -10.98 -7.96
CA TYR A 162 2.46 -12.37 -7.76
C TYR A 162 2.38 -13.12 -9.09
N LEU A 163 3.49 -13.71 -9.50
CA LEU A 163 3.60 -14.43 -10.78
C LEU A 163 3.32 -15.93 -10.59
N PRO A 164 2.77 -16.61 -11.62
CA PRO A 164 2.78 -18.08 -11.66
C PRO A 164 4.18 -18.64 -11.39
N GLY A 165 4.29 -19.60 -10.47
CA GLY A 165 5.53 -20.24 -10.03
C GLY A 165 6.19 -19.57 -8.81
N GLU A 166 5.75 -18.39 -8.40
CA GLU A 166 6.26 -17.73 -7.20
C GLU A 166 5.76 -18.44 -5.93
N LYS A 167 6.64 -18.56 -4.94
CA LYS A 167 6.36 -19.26 -3.67
C LYS A 167 6.33 -18.30 -2.51
N ILE A 168 5.31 -18.44 -1.67
CA ILE A 168 5.13 -17.60 -0.48
C ILE A 168 4.70 -18.45 0.72
N MET A 169 4.95 -17.94 1.92
CA MET A 169 4.34 -18.48 3.13
C MET A 169 2.95 -17.86 3.31
N LEU A 170 1.92 -18.71 3.30
CA LEU A 170 0.53 -18.29 3.43
C LEU A 170 -0.14 -18.99 4.60
N GLU A 171 -0.80 -18.22 5.45
CA GLU A 171 -1.70 -18.78 6.47
C GLU A 171 -3.03 -19.18 5.82
N ILE A 172 -3.36 -20.47 5.91
CA ILE A 172 -4.63 -20.99 5.40
C ILE A 172 -5.65 -20.89 6.53
N THR A 173 -6.57 -19.94 6.42
CA THR A 173 -7.50 -19.59 7.51
C THR A 173 -8.84 -20.28 7.41
N GLN A 174 -9.28 -20.61 6.18
CA GLN A 174 -10.64 -21.07 5.92
C GLN A 174 -10.65 -22.23 4.93
N LYS A 175 -11.76 -22.99 4.95
CA LYS A 175 -12.03 -24.02 3.95
C LYS A 175 -12.54 -23.36 2.66
N GLY A 176 -12.02 -23.81 1.52
CA GLY A 176 -12.48 -23.35 0.20
C GLY A 176 -13.82 -23.95 -0.23
N ASN A 177 -14.33 -23.44 -1.34
CA ASN A 177 -15.64 -23.83 -1.86
C ASN A 177 -15.64 -25.23 -2.47
N GLU A 178 -14.54 -25.66 -3.08
CA GLU A 178 -14.42 -27.03 -3.57
C GLU A 178 -13.80 -27.97 -2.54
N LYS A 179 -14.04 -29.27 -2.73
CA LYS A 179 -13.43 -30.31 -1.90
C LYS A 179 -11.90 -30.19 -1.98
N LYS A 180 -11.23 -30.30 -0.83
CA LYS A 180 -9.77 -30.15 -0.69
C LYS A 180 -9.22 -28.73 -0.80
N GLN A 181 -10.02 -27.69 -1.06
CA GLN A 181 -9.48 -26.33 -1.10
C GLN A 181 -9.31 -25.72 0.30
N GLY A 182 -8.28 -24.89 0.45
CA GLY A 182 -8.12 -23.93 1.53
C GLY A 182 -8.15 -22.50 1.00
N ILE A 183 -8.44 -21.53 1.87
CA ILE A 183 -8.40 -20.10 1.55
C ILE A 183 -7.45 -19.41 2.53
N GLY A 184 -6.54 -18.61 2.00
CA GLY A 184 -5.71 -17.66 2.74
C GLY A 184 -5.86 -16.26 2.16
N HIS A 185 -5.32 -15.27 2.86
CA HIS A 185 -5.29 -13.89 2.40
C HIS A 185 -3.87 -13.36 2.44
N LEU A 186 -3.50 -12.62 1.40
CA LEU A 186 -2.25 -11.87 1.37
C LEU A 186 -2.34 -10.62 2.24
N PRO A 187 -1.20 -10.01 2.61
CA PRO A 187 -1.21 -8.77 3.40
C PRO A 187 -1.99 -7.62 2.76
N ASP A 188 -2.14 -7.63 1.44
CA ASP A 188 -2.88 -6.62 0.67
C ASP A 188 -4.39 -6.92 0.55
N GLY A 189 -4.86 -8.02 1.16
CA GLY A 189 -6.25 -8.48 1.12
C GLY A 189 -6.59 -9.39 -0.06
N THR A 190 -5.65 -9.69 -0.96
CA THR A 190 -5.89 -10.60 -2.08
C THR A 190 -6.22 -12.00 -1.58
N MET A 191 -7.35 -12.55 -2.03
CA MET A 191 -7.79 -13.89 -1.69
C MET A 191 -6.95 -14.92 -2.46
N VAL A 192 -6.37 -15.88 -1.74
CA VAL A 192 -5.60 -17.00 -2.30
C VAL A 192 -6.34 -18.31 -2.04
N VAL A 193 -6.76 -18.96 -3.12
CA VAL A 193 -7.37 -20.29 -3.10
C VAL A 193 -6.27 -21.32 -3.28
N VAL A 194 -6.05 -22.16 -2.27
CA VAL A 194 -5.01 -23.19 -2.24
C VAL A 194 -5.65 -24.55 -2.54
N GLU A 195 -5.32 -25.13 -3.70
CA GLU A 195 -5.68 -26.50 -4.05
C GLU A 195 -5.04 -27.50 -3.09
N ASN A 196 -5.77 -28.49 -2.60
CA ASN A 196 -5.30 -29.41 -1.55
C ASN A 196 -4.90 -28.71 -0.22
N GLY A 197 -5.38 -27.48 0.02
CA GLY A 197 -5.15 -26.72 1.25
C GLY A 197 -6.05 -27.09 2.44
N GLU A 198 -7.10 -27.92 2.26
CA GLU A 198 -8.04 -28.27 3.34
C GLU A 198 -7.35 -28.89 4.56
N GLY A 199 -6.32 -29.71 4.36
CA GLY A 199 -5.56 -30.34 5.44
C GLY A 199 -4.57 -29.40 6.15
N LEU A 200 -4.40 -28.19 5.64
CA LEU A 200 -3.43 -27.20 6.12
C LEU A 200 -4.12 -25.99 6.79
N ILE A 201 -5.43 -26.07 7.01
CA ILE A 201 -6.20 -25.01 7.69
C ILE A 201 -5.67 -24.80 9.12
N GLY A 202 -5.46 -23.53 9.49
CA GLY A 202 -4.86 -23.11 10.76
C GLY A 202 -3.33 -23.17 10.77
N THR A 203 -2.69 -23.42 9.63
CA THR A 203 -1.22 -23.47 9.52
C THR A 203 -0.70 -22.46 8.51
N ILE A 204 0.55 -22.03 8.69
CA ILE A 204 1.30 -21.26 7.72
C ILE A 204 2.07 -22.25 6.86
N SER A 205 1.73 -22.33 5.57
CA SER A 205 2.31 -23.29 4.62
C SER A 205 2.93 -22.57 3.43
N GLU A 206 4.02 -23.12 2.88
CA GLU A 206 4.59 -22.63 1.62
C GLU A 206 3.67 -23.05 0.46
N VAL A 207 3.21 -22.07 -0.31
CA VAL A 207 2.34 -22.27 -1.47
C VAL A 207 2.96 -21.65 -2.71
N GLU A 208 2.77 -22.31 -3.85
CA GLU A 208 3.22 -21.87 -5.17
C GLU A 208 2.03 -21.37 -5.98
N PHE A 209 2.09 -20.14 -6.47
CA PHE A 209 1.04 -19.58 -7.31
C PHE A 209 0.97 -20.29 -8.67
N ILE A 210 -0.24 -20.57 -9.13
CA ILE A 210 -0.51 -21.24 -10.41
C ILE A 210 -1.03 -20.22 -11.41
N ARG A 211 -2.06 -19.45 -11.02
CA ARG A 211 -2.73 -18.48 -11.88
C ARG A 211 -3.42 -17.41 -11.06
N SER A 212 -3.71 -16.28 -11.70
CA SER A 212 -4.53 -15.21 -11.14
C SER A 212 -5.83 -15.09 -11.91
N LEU A 213 -6.90 -14.65 -11.23
CA LEU A 213 -8.20 -14.40 -11.81
C LEU A 213 -8.71 -13.05 -11.31
N GLN A 214 -9.06 -12.16 -12.23
CA GLN A 214 -9.73 -10.91 -11.88
C GLN A 214 -11.24 -11.17 -11.77
N THR A 215 -11.84 -10.84 -10.62
CA THR A 215 -13.28 -10.92 -10.38
C THR A 215 -13.86 -9.52 -10.13
N ALA A 216 -15.20 -9.42 -10.11
CA ALA A 216 -15.90 -8.18 -9.73
C ALA A 216 -15.60 -7.73 -8.28
N ALA A 217 -15.18 -8.64 -7.40
CA ALA A 217 -14.81 -8.35 -6.01
C ALA A 217 -13.31 -8.04 -5.82
N GLY A 218 -12.50 -8.21 -6.87
CA GLY A 218 -11.05 -8.00 -6.82
C GLY A 218 -10.25 -9.14 -7.47
N LYS A 219 -8.93 -9.07 -7.30
CA LYS A 219 -7.99 -10.09 -7.77
C LYS A 219 -8.04 -11.30 -6.83
N MET A 220 -8.13 -12.49 -7.41
CA MET A 220 -8.05 -13.77 -6.72
C MET A 220 -6.84 -14.53 -7.26
N MET A 221 -6.08 -15.19 -6.40
CA MET A 221 -4.94 -16.01 -6.77
C MET A 221 -5.24 -17.48 -6.51
N PHE A 222 -4.79 -18.36 -7.39
CA PHE A 222 -4.85 -19.80 -7.20
C PHE A 222 -3.44 -20.31 -6.95
N ALA A 223 -3.29 -21.18 -5.96
CA ALA A 223 -2.01 -21.74 -5.55
C ALA A 223 -2.14 -23.23 -5.22
N ARG A 224 -1.00 -23.91 -5.13
CA ARG A 224 -0.87 -25.28 -4.62
C ARG A 224 0.20 -25.33 -3.53
N PRO A 225 0.15 -26.28 -2.58
CA PRO A 225 1.24 -26.52 -1.65
C PRO A 225 2.54 -26.73 -2.42
N ALA A 226 3.56 -25.92 -2.10
CA ALA A 226 4.90 -26.13 -2.63
C ALA A 226 5.37 -27.48 -2.08
N SER A 227 5.55 -28.46 -2.96
CA SER A 227 5.92 -29.80 -2.52
C SER A 227 7.27 -29.72 -1.81
N VAL A 228 7.34 -30.06 -0.53
CA VAL A 228 8.60 -30.50 0.06
C VAL A 228 9.00 -31.73 -0.75
N LYS A 229 10.08 -31.66 -1.52
CA LYS A 229 10.71 -32.84 -2.09
C LYS A 229 11.20 -33.69 -0.92
N VAL A 230 10.33 -34.51 -0.37
CA VAL A 230 10.73 -35.59 0.53
C VAL A 230 11.38 -36.62 -0.38
N SER A 231 12.69 -36.55 -0.49
CA SER A 231 13.51 -37.66 -0.97
C SER A 231 13.13 -38.89 -0.14
N LYS A 232 12.34 -39.80 -0.70
CA LYS A 232 12.10 -41.10 -0.09
C LYS A 232 13.45 -41.80 -0.01
N VAL A 233 14.04 -41.85 1.19
CA VAL A 233 15.02 -42.88 1.52
C VAL A 233 14.22 -44.17 1.64
N GLU A 234 14.36 -45.05 0.65
CA GLU A 234 13.91 -46.43 0.74
C GLU A 234 14.74 -47.14 1.81
N THR A 235 14.23 -47.23 3.03
CA THR A 235 14.78 -48.16 4.01
C THR A 235 14.19 -49.53 3.74
N GLN A 236 15.01 -50.39 3.14
CA GLN A 236 14.71 -51.79 2.89
C GLN A 236 14.27 -52.51 4.17
N LYS A 237 13.21 -53.32 4.05
CA LYS A 237 12.72 -54.23 5.08
C LYS A 237 13.82 -55.20 5.52
N SER A 238 14.18 -55.19 6.80
CA SER A 238 14.81 -56.34 7.46
C SER A 238 13.81 -56.97 8.45
N LYS A 239 13.55 -58.25 8.24
CA LYS A 239 12.80 -59.14 9.12
C LYS A 239 13.64 -59.42 10.38
N GLY A 240 13.01 -59.45 11.56
CA GLY A 240 13.51 -60.29 12.65
C GLY A 240 13.34 -59.79 14.09
N ARG A 241 12.48 -60.52 14.81
CA ARG A 241 12.62 -60.99 16.21
C ARG A 241 12.41 -59.98 17.36
N ALA A 242 11.36 -60.24 18.13
CA ALA A 242 11.10 -59.67 19.45
C ALA A 242 12.14 -60.13 20.49
N PRO A 243 12.30 -59.36 21.58
CA PRO A 243 12.26 -59.99 22.89
C PRO A 243 11.33 -59.27 23.89
N VAL A 244 10.76 -60.10 24.75
CA VAL A 244 10.04 -59.78 25.98
C VAL A 244 11.06 -59.69 27.12
N LEU A 245 10.95 -58.74 28.06
CA LEU A 245 11.03 -59.01 29.50
C LEU A 245 10.53 -57.85 30.40
N LYS A 246 10.21 -58.24 31.64
CA LYS A 246 9.28 -57.69 32.65
C LYS A 246 9.81 -56.55 33.55
N ASN A 247 8.82 -55.81 34.09
CA ASN A 247 8.61 -55.27 35.44
C ASN A 247 9.79 -54.91 36.36
N VAL A 248 9.73 -53.72 36.99
CA VAL A 248 9.77 -53.56 38.46
C VAL A 248 8.93 -52.35 38.91
N THR A 249 8.18 -52.60 39.98
CA THR A 249 7.33 -51.80 40.87
C THR A 249 7.98 -50.63 41.61
N GLY A 250 7.18 -49.66 42.08
CA GLY A 250 7.52 -48.83 43.24
C GLY A 250 6.82 -47.49 43.25
N GLY A 251 5.96 -47.22 44.24
CA GLY A 251 5.05 -46.08 44.24
C GLY A 251 5.30 -44.98 45.28
N LYS A 252 4.21 -44.24 45.51
CA LYS A 252 3.79 -43.51 46.73
C LYS A 252 4.01 -41.98 46.77
N LYS A 253 2.85 -41.28 46.78
CA LYS A 253 2.38 -40.09 47.56
C LYS A 253 3.33 -38.88 47.70
N THR A 254 2.88 -37.63 47.58
CA THR A 254 1.94 -36.87 48.43
C THR A 254 1.54 -35.54 47.72
N LYS A 255 0.26 -35.10 47.72
CA LYS A 255 -0.35 -34.08 48.63
C LYS A 255 0.46 -32.78 48.72
N GLU A 256 -0.03 -31.61 48.35
CA GLU A 256 -1.04 -30.72 48.96
C GLU A 256 -0.96 -29.38 48.17
N SER A 257 -1.85 -28.39 48.15
CA SER A 257 -3.12 -28.09 48.81
C SER A 257 -3.67 -26.77 48.23
N SER A 258 -5.00 -26.64 48.20
CA SER A 258 -5.77 -25.41 48.52
C SER A 258 -5.67 -24.19 47.57
N LYS A 259 -6.69 -23.33 47.35
CA LYS A 259 -7.98 -23.09 48.04
C LYS A 259 -8.86 -22.17 47.15
N LYS A 260 -10.16 -22.47 47.12
CA LYS A 260 -11.36 -21.59 47.16
C LYS A 260 -11.42 -20.29 46.32
N SER A 261 -12.52 -20.12 45.55
CA SER A 261 -13.73 -19.42 46.06
C SER A 261 -14.95 -19.48 45.12
N LYS A 262 -16.05 -20.01 45.66
CA LYS A 262 -17.48 -19.61 45.59
C LYS A 262 -17.97 -18.77 44.39
N ASN A 263 -18.88 -19.25 43.52
CA ASN A 263 -20.34 -19.48 43.67
C ASN A 263 -21.18 -18.20 43.48
N ILE A 264 -22.11 -18.18 42.50
CA ILE A 264 -23.56 -17.87 42.63
C ILE A 264 -24.24 -17.83 41.24
N LYS A 265 -25.35 -18.55 41.14
CA LYS A 265 -26.37 -18.54 40.07
C LYS A 265 -27.34 -17.36 40.26
N GLN A 266 -27.86 -16.83 39.15
CA GLN A 266 -29.25 -16.34 38.94
C GLN A 266 -29.29 -15.73 37.52
N ASN A 267 -30.38 -15.59 36.78
CA ASN A 267 -31.56 -16.40 36.47
C ASN A 267 -32.12 -15.78 35.17
N SER A 268 -32.88 -16.55 34.41
CA SER A 268 -33.52 -16.22 33.12
C SER A 268 -34.48 -15.03 33.12
N LYS A 269 -34.61 -14.31 31.97
CA LYS A 269 -35.85 -14.26 31.14
C LYS A 269 -35.79 -13.30 29.91
N ALA A 270 -36.44 -13.77 28.84
CA ALA A 270 -37.22 -13.07 27.80
C ALA A 270 -36.57 -12.44 26.55
N LYS A 271 -36.66 -13.22 25.45
CA LYS A 271 -37.03 -12.92 24.04
C LYS A 271 -37.17 -11.45 23.58
N THR A 272 -36.60 -11.15 22.39
CA THR A 272 -37.35 -10.69 21.20
C THR A 272 -36.58 -11.08 19.92
N LYS A 273 -37.29 -11.64 18.93
CA LYS A 273 -36.81 -12.04 17.60
C LYS A 273 -36.85 -10.84 16.65
N THR A 274 -35.78 -10.61 15.89
CA THR A 274 -35.85 -9.98 14.56
C THR A 274 -34.91 -10.73 13.62
N GLN A 275 -35.49 -11.59 12.77
CA GLN A 275 -34.80 -12.21 11.63
C GLN A 275 -34.83 -11.23 10.46
N THR A 276 -33.67 -10.86 9.89
CA THR A 276 -33.56 -10.68 8.43
C THR A 276 -32.11 -10.54 7.94
N ARG A 277 -31.83 -11.23 6.83
CA ARG A 277 -30.77 -11.01 5.81
C ARG A 277 -29.32 -11.38 6.17
N HIS A 278 -29.02 -12.68 6.10
CA HIS A 278 -27.63 -13.17 5.93
C HIS A 278 -27.51 -14.31 4.90
N ARG A 279 -28.36 -14.32 3.87
CA ARG A 279 -28.43 -15.43 2.89
C ARG A 279 -28.13 -15.04 1.43
N THR A 280 -27.34 -14.00 1.20
CA THR A 280 -27.08 -13.54 -0.18
C THR A 280 -25.60 -13.32 -0.55
N GLN A 281 -24.65 -13.30 0.40
CA GLN A 281 -23.23 -13.16 0.05
C GLN A 281 -22.58 -14.51 -0.31
N LYS A 282 -22.82 -15.54 0.49
CA LYS A 282 -22.24 -16.88 0.29
C LYS A 282 -22.58 -17.49 -1.07
N THR A 283 -23.75 -17.18 -1.61
CA THR A 283 -24.22 -17.69 -2.92
C THR A 283 -23.54 -17.05 -4.13
N VAL A 284 -23.08 -15.80 -4.01
CA VAL A 284 -22.43 -15.08 -5.11
C VAL A 284 -20.98 -15.53 -5.24
N GLU A 285 -20.29 -15.67 -4.11
CA GLU A 285 -18.92 -16.20 -4.03
C GLU A 285 -18.85 -17.65 -4.55
N ASP A 286 -19.81 -18.51 -4.17
CA ASP A 286 -19.94 -19.89 -4.67
C ASP A 286 -20.13 -19.97 -6.19
N SER A 287 -20.79 -18.98 -6.78
CA SER A 287 -21.09 -18.95 -8.22
C SER A 287 -19.89 -18.49 -9.05
N LEU A 288 -19.07 -17.58 -8.50
CA LEU A 288 -17.86 -17.08 -9.15
C LEU A 288 -16.74 -18.13 -9.15
N VAL A 289 -16.58 -18.87 -8.05
CA VAL A 289 -15.59 -19.97 -7.97
C VAL A 289 -15.90 -21.07 -9.00
N LYS A 290 -17.18 -21.40 -9.21
CA LYS A 290 -17.59 -22.40 -10.22
C LYS A 290 -17.30 -21.97 -11.66
N LEU A 291 -17.30 -20.67 -11.95
CA LEU A 291 -16.97 -20.16 -13.28
C LEU A 291 -15.46 -20.20 -13.54
N ALA A 292 -14.65 -20.05 -12.50
CA ALA A 292 -13.19 -20.04 -12.59
C ALA A 292 -12.55 -21.43 -12.74
N ASN A 293 -13.30 -22.50 -12.49
CA ASN A 293 -12.83 -23.89 -12.53
C ASN A 293 -13.34 -24.68 -13.75
N ARG A 294 -14.00 -24.00 -14.71
CA ARG A 294 -14.24 -24.56 -16.04
C ARG A 294 -13.13 -24.05 -16.96
N ASP A 295 -12.26 -24.99 -17.32
CA ASP A 295 -11.18 -24.98 -18.33
C ASP A 295 -10.85 -23.64 -19.02
#